data_AF-A0A3C0AXA1-F1
#
_entry.id   AF-A0A3C0AXA1-F1
#
_cell.length_a   1.000
_cell.length_b   1.000
_cell.length_c   1.000
_cell.angle_alpha   90.00
_cell.angle_beta   90.00
_cell.angle_gamma   90.00
#
_symmetry.space_group_name_H-M   'P 1'
#
loop_
_entity.id
_entity.type
_entity.pdbx_description
1 polymer ?
#
loop_
_entity_poly.entity_id
_entity_poly.type
_entity_poly.pdbx_seq_one_letter_code
_entity_poly.pdbx_strand_id
1 'polypeptide(L)'
;MKKISYLLLLISFASSSQEIALLKYSGGGDWYANPTSLPNLIKYCNANINTKIKPKPATVEPSSPDLFSYPFVHLTGHGNVVFSSADVSNLRNYLTSGGFLHIDDNYGLNEYIRKEIKKIFPN
;
A
#
# COMPACT_ATOMS: atom_id res chain seq x y z
N MET A 1 -30.24 -32.88 33.18
CA MET A 1 -29.84 -31.52 32.76
C MET A 1 -28.38 -31.56 32.31
N LYS A 2 -28.12 -31.68 31.00
CA LYS A 2 -26.73 -31.71 30.48
C LYS A 2 -26.27 -30.28 30.26
N LYS A 3 -25.36 -29.79 31.10
CA LYS A 3 -24.66 -28.51 30.91
C LYS A 3 -23.58 -28.73 29.85
N ILE A 4 -23.80 -28.21 28.65
CA ILE A 4 -22.79 -28.18 27.58
C ILE A 4 -22.01 -26.88 27.78
N SER A 5 -20.77 -26.99 28.26
CA SER A 5 -19.84 -25.86 28.34
C SER A 5 -19.14 -25.72 26.99
N TYR A 6 -19.35 -24.60 26.30
CA TYR A 6 -18.58 -24.25 25.10
C TYR A 6 -17.25 -23.64 25.53
N LEU A 7 -16.14 -24.32 25.21
CA LEU A 7 -14.79 -23.80 25.39
C LEU A 7 -14.38 -23.06 24.12
N LEU A 8 -14.38 -21.73 24.15
CA LEU A 8 -13.89 -20.89 23.05
C LEU A 8 -12.37 -20.71 23.20
N LEU A 9 -11.57 -21.43 22.40
CA LEU A 9 -10.12 -21.21 22.35
C LEU A 9 -9.82 -19.98 21.48
N LEU A 10 -9.45 -18.87 22.10
CA LEU A 10 -8.88 -17.72 21.41
C LEU A 10 -7.37 -17.93 21.23
N ILE A 11 -6.99 -18.55 20.11
CA ILE A 11 -5.57 -18.66 19.72
C ILE A 11 -5.19 -17.35 19.03
N SER A 12 -4.42 -16.52 19.72
CA SER A 12 -3.79 -15.34 19.12
C SER A 12 -2.54 -15.77 18.36
N PHE A 13 -2.63 -15.88 17.04
CA PHE A 13 -1.44 -15.98 16.20
C PHE A 13 -0.76 -14.62 16.11
N ALA A 14 0.53 -14.58 16.41
CA ALA A 14 1.35 -13.40 16.14
C ALA A 14 1.51 -13.23 14.62
N SER A 15 0.63 -12.43 14.01
CA SER A 15 0.76 -12.04 12.60
C SER A 15 1.64 -10.80 12.47
N SER A 16 2.61 -10.85 11.56
CA SER A 16 3.46 -9.71 11.22
C SER A 16 2.94 -9.09 9.91
N SER A 17 1.94 -8.21 10.00
CA SER A 17 1.45 -7.44 8.84
C SER A 17 2.19 -6.12 8.80
N GLN A 18 3.37 -6.11 8.17
CA GLN A 18 4.24 -4.91 8.11
C GLN A 18 4.86 -4.72 6.73
N GLU A 19 4.44 -5.50 5.73
CA GLU A 19 5.03 -5.41 4.40
C GLU A 19 4.66 -4.09 3.72
N ILE A 20 5.65 -3.51 3.05
CA ILE A 20 5.50 -2.30 2.24
C ILE A 20 5.46 -2.71 0.77
N ALA A 21 4.51 -2.15 0.04
CA ALA A 21 4.41 -2.36 -1.41
C ALA A 21 4.65 -1.06 -2.20
N LEU A 22 5.34 -1.20 -3.34
CA LEU A 22 5.42 -0.18 -4.38
C LEU A 22 4.22 -0.31 -5.32
N LEU A 23 3.50 0.79 -5.56
CA LEU A 23 2.34 0.84 -6.44
C LEU A 23 2.78 0.95 -7.91
N LYS A 24 2.51 -0.09 -8.68
CA LYS A 24 2.75 -0.13 -10.13
C LYS A 24 1.54 0.39 -10.88
N TYR A 25 1.55 1.68 -11.21
CA TYR A 25 0.47 2.37 -11.91
C TYR A 25 0.73 2.46 -13.44
N SER A 26 -0.33 2.78 -14.20
CA SER A 26 -0.26 3.01 -15.66
C SER A 26 -0.07 4.48 -16.01
N GLY A 27 0.26 4.81 -17.26
CA GLY A 27 0.37 6.20 -17.73
C GLY A 27 1.74 6.58 -18.28
N GLY A 28 2.69 5.64 -18.30
CA GLY A 28 4.03 5.86 -18.86
C GLY A 28 5.00 6.61 -17.95
N GLY A 29 4.57 6.96 -16.72
CA GLY A 29 5.49 7.41 -15.69
C GLY A 29 6.34 6.28 -15.12
N ASP A 30 7.58 6.60 -14.74
CA ASP A 30 8.53 5.64 -14.17
C ASP A 30 8.20 5.33 -12.70
N TRP A 31 7.17 4.50 -12.49
CA TRP A 31 6.70 4.04 -11.15
C TRP A 31 7.77 3.32 -10.32
N TYR A 32 8.92 3.01 -10.93
CA TYR A 32 10.07 2.31 -10.35
C TYR A 32 11.26 3.26 -10.05
N ALA A 33 10.99 4.55 -9.86
CA ALA A 33 11.98 5.53 -9.44
C ALA A 33 12.57 5.22 -8.04
N ASN A 34 13.77 5.73 -7.77
CA ASN A 34 14.46 5.64 -6.48
C ASN A 34 14.47 4.22 -5.86
N PRO A 35 15.02 3.20 -6.56
CA PRO A 35 14.90 1.79 -6.16
C PRO A 35 15.51 1.46 -4.79
N THR A 36 16.36 2.33 -4.26
CA THR A 36 16.98 2.17 -2.93
C THR A 36 16.17 2.78 -1.78
N SER A 37 15.19 3.65 -2.06
CA SER A 37 14.43 4.37 -1.01
C SER A 37 13.67 3.42 -0.08
N LEU A 38 12.87 2.50 -0.63
CA LEU A 38 12.11 1.55 0.18
C LEU A 38 12.99 0.55 0.94
N PRO A 39 14.00 -0.09 0.32
CA PRO A 39 14.95 -0.93 1.06
C PRO A 39 15.66 -0.19 2.21
N ASN A 40 16.02 1.08 2.02
CA ASN A 40 16.63 1.91 3.06
C ASN A 40 15.66 2.23 4.19
N LEU A 41 14.41 2.59 3.87
CA LEU A 41 13.35 2.82 4.85
C LEU A 41 13.07 1.54 5.67
N ILE A 42 12.95 0.40 5.00
CA ILE A 42 12.73 -0.91 5.62
C ILE A 42 13.87 -1.23 6.60
N LYS A 43 15.12 -1.08 6.15
CA LYS A 43 16.31 -1.29 7.01
C LYS A 43 16.26 -0.37 8.23
N TYR A 44 15.92 0.89 8.04
CA TYR A 44 15.81 1.86 9.12
C TYR A 44 14.71 1.49 10.11
N CYS A 45 13.51 1.15 9.65
CA CYS A 45 12.39 0.76 10.51
C CYS A 45 12.72 -0.51 11.32
N ASN A 46 13.27 -1.53 10.66
CA ASN A 46 13.65 -2.78 11.33
C ASN A 46 14.72 -2.53 12.42
N ALA A 47 15.61 -1.56 12.22
CA ALA A 47 16.65 -1.21 13.19
C ALA A 47 16.17 -0.32 14.34
N ASN A 48 15.18 0.56 14.12
CA ASN A 48 14.84 1.63 15.07
C ASN A 48 13.50 1.44 15.77
N ILE A 49 12.53 0.75 15.16
CA ILE A 49 11.18 0.58 15.69
C ILE A 49 10.74 -0.89 15.75
N ASN A 50 11.71 -1.80 15.74
CA ASN A 50 11.52 -3.25 15.94
C ASN A 50 10.50 -3.88 14.98
N THR A 51 10.45 -3.41 13.73
CA THR A 51 9.67 -4.06 12.68
C THR A 51 10.40 -5.29 12.12
N LYS A 52 9.67 -6.15 11.42
CA LYS A 52 10.16 -7.37 10.75
C LYS A 52 9.80 -7.37 9.25
N ILE A 53 9.90 -6.21 8.61
CA ILE A 53 9.56 -6.03 7.19
C ILE A 53 10.58 -6.75 6.32
N LYS A 54 10.14 -7.43 5.25
CA LYS A 54 11.09 -8.09 4.34
C LYS A 54 11.97 -7.03 3.66
N PRO A 55 13.30 -7.26 3.52
CA PRO A 55 14.20 -6.29 2.91
C PRO A 55 13.83 -5.89 1.47
N LYS A 56 13.20 -6.80 0.73
CA LYS A 56 12.71 -6.55 -0.63
C LYS A 56 11.25 -6.07 -0.55
N PRO A 57 10.93 -4.83 -0.92
CA PRO A 57 9.55 -4.36 -0.97
C PRO A 57 8.75 -5.17 -1.99
N ALA A 58 7.45 -5.33 -1.72
CA ALA A 58 6.54 -5.93 -2.67
C ALA A 58 6.23 -4.93 -3.81
N THR A 59 5.64 -5.43 -4.88
CA THR A 59 5.04 -4.59 -5.93
C THR A 59 3.59 -5.01 -6.08
N VAL A 60 2.69 -4.03 -6.17
CA VAL A 60 1.26 -4.28 -6.28
C VAL A 60 0.63 -3.34 -7.29
N GLU A 61 -0.35 -3.86 -8.05
CA GLU A 61 -1.12 -3.07 -9.00
C GLU A 61 -2.37 -2.48 -8.29
N PRO A 62 -2.82 -1.27 -8.65
CA PRO A 62 -3.91 -0.60 -7.93
C PRO A 62 -5.23 -1.37 -7.90
N SER A 63 -5.55 -2.12 -8.95
CA SER A 63 -6.76 -2.96 -9.05
C SER A 63 -6.59 -4.37 -8.49
N SER A 64 -5.39 -4.74 -8.02
CA SER A 64 -5.15 -6.07 -7.45
C SER A 64 -5.85 -6.21 -6.08
N PRO A 65 -6.50 -7.35 -5.80
CA PRO A 65 -6.98 -7.66 -4.46
C PRO A 65 -5.84 -7.78 -3.43
N ASP A 66 -4.62 -8.06 -3.87
CA ASP A 66 -3.45 -8.14 -2.99
C ASP A 66 -3.12 -6.79 -2.33
N LEU A 67 -3.63 -5.68 -2.86
CA LEU A 67 -3.46 -4.34 -2.30
C LEU A 67 -3.83 -4.29 -0.81
N PHE A 68 -4.86 -5.02 -0.39
CA PHE A 68 -5.35 -5.08 0.99
C PHE A 68 -4.41 -5.84 1.94
N SER A 69 -3.40 -6.54 1.41
CA SER A 69 -2.36 -7.19 2.23
C SER A 69 -1.28 -6.20 2.71
N TYR A 70 -1.30 -4.96 2.20
CA TYR A 70 -0.26 -3.96 2.46
C TYR A 70 -0.87 -2.74 3.16
N PRO A 71 -0.70 -2.59 4.48
CA PRO A 71 -1.23 -1.42 5.20
C PRO A 71 -0.57 -0.11 4.75
N PHE A 72 0.64 -0.19 4.19
CA PHE A 72 1.38 0.94 3.63
C PHE A 72 1.77 0.65 2.18
N VAL A 73 1.33 1.52 1.28
CA VAL A 73 1.65 1.47 -0.15
C VAL A 73 2.34 2.76 -0.56
N HIS A 74 3.43 2.64 -1.28
CA HIS A 74 4.22 3.74 -1.77
C HIS A 74 4.01 3.97 -3.26
N LEU A 75 3.85 5.22 -3.67
CA LEU A 75 3.79 5.66 -5.05
C LEU A 75 4.88 6.71 -5.25
N THR A 76 5.75 6.49 -6.23
CA THR A 76 6.76 7.45 -6.68
C THR A 76 6.81 7.42 -8.20
N GLY A 77 7.48 8.40 -8.82
CA GLY A 77 7.75 8.39 -10.25
C GLY A 77 7.80 9.78 -10.88
N HIS A 78 7.73 9.80 -12.21
CA HIS A 78 7.86 10.99 -13.03
C HIS A 78 6.63 11.12 -13.93
N GLY A 79 6.05 12.31 -14.01
CA GLY A 79 4.98 12.62 -14.98
C GLY A 79 3.66 11.88 -14.74
N ASN A 80 3.12 11.29 -15.82
CA ASN A 80 1.74 10.82 -15.88
C ASN A 80 1.46 9.60 -14.98
N VAL A 81 0.44 9.77 -14.14
CA VAL A 81 -0.23 8.69 -13.41
C VAL A 81 -1.63 8.55 -13.99
N VAL A 82 -2.03 7.34 -14.33
CA VAL A 82 -3.35 7.03 -14.89
C VAL A 82 -3.93 5.85 -14.13
N PHE A 83 -5.09 6.07 -13.51
CA PHE A 83 -5.92 5.03 -12.91
C PHE A 83 -7.12 4.73 -13.81
N SER A 84 -7.32 3.44 -14.08
CA SER A 84 -8.55 2.93 -14.68
C SER A 84 -9.73 3.06 -13.71
N SER A 85 -10.95 2.81 -14.18
CA SER A 85 -12.14 2.76 -13.31
C SER A 85 -12.02 1.69 -12.23
N ALA A 86 -11.38 0.55 -12.55
CA ALA A 86 -11.11 -0.52 -11.60
C ALA A 86 -10.09 -0.08 -10.53
N ASP A 87 -9.01 0.57 -10.94
CA ASP A 87 -8.00 1.12 -10.03
C ASP A 87 -8.61 2.14 -9.07
N VAL A 88 -9.42 3.07 -9.59
CA VAL A 88 -10.10 4.11 -8.79
C VAL A 88 -11.03 3.48 -7.75
N SER A 89 -11.84 2.49 -8.15
CA SER A 89 -12.74 1.78 -7.25
C SER A 89 -11.99 1.05 -6.14
N ASN A 90 -10.93 0.31 -6.51
CA ASN A 90 -10.17 -0.50 -5.57
C ASN A 90 -9.32 0.37 -4.61
N LEU A 91 -8.67 1.42 -5.12
CA LEU A 91 -7.92 2.39 -4.31
C LEU A 91 -8.84 3.13 -3.33
N ARG A 92 -10.06 3.50 -3.76
CA ARG A 92 -11.05 4.10 -2.85
C ARG A 92 -11.35 3.13 -1.71
N ASN A 93 -11.70 1.88 -2.02
CA ASN A 93 -12.02 0.87 -1.01
C ASN A 93 -10.83 0.60 -0.07
N TYR A 94 -9.62 0.54 -0.61
CA TYR A 94 -8.40 0.37 0.17
C TYR A 94 -8.20 1.52 1.18
N LEU A 95 -8.28 2.77 0.71
CA LEU A 95 -8.05 3.96 1.53
C LEU A 95 -9.17 4.16 2.57
N THR A 96 -10.43 3.90 2.22
CA THR A 96 -11.55 3.98 3.18
C THR A 96 -11.57 2.83 4.18
N SER A 97 -10.90 1.71 3.88
CA SER A 97 -10.75 0.57 4.80
C SER A 97 -9.53 0.69 5.71
N GLY A 98 -8.84 1.84 5.72
CA GLY A 98 -7.70 2.12 6.60
C GLY A 98 -6.32 1.89 5.96
N GLY A 99 -6.26 1.60 4.66
CA GLY A 99 -5.01 1.59 3.91
C GLY A 99 -4.36 2.97 3.83
N PHE A 100 -3.03 3.01 3.70
CA PHE A 100 -2.27 4.24 3.61
C PHE A 100 -1.45 4.32 2.32
N LEU A 101 -1.69 5.36 1.52
CA LEU A 101 -0.96 5.62 0.27
C LEU A 101 0.00 6.81 0.46
N HIS A 102 1.30 6.52 0.49
CA HIS A 102 2.36 7.52 0.52
C HIS A 102 2.81 7.89 -0.90
N ILE A 103 2.60 9.15 -1.28
CA ILE A 103 2.96 9.68 -2.60
C ILE A 103 4.21 10.55 -2.47
N ASP A 104 5.28 10.14 -3.14
CA ASP A 104 6.55 10.86 -3.23
C ASP A 104 6.72 11.46 -4.63
N ASP A 105 6.62 12.78 -4.71
CA ASP A 105 6.89 13.51 -5.94
C ASP A 105 8.40 13.68 -6.13
N ASN A 106 9.01 12.70 -6.80
CA ASN A 106 10.42 12.76 -7.15
C ASN A 106 10.71 13.86 -8.18
N TYR A 107 9.81 14.03 -9.17
CA TYR A 107 9.95 15.03 -10.24
C TYR A 107 8.65 15.22 -11.06
N GLY A 108 7.85 16.21 -10.69
CA GLY A 108 6.71 16.68 -11.50
C GLY A 108 5.49 15.76 -11.50
N LEU A 109 5.34 14.87 -10.51
CA LEU A 109 4.19 13.99 -10.32
C LEU A 109 2.97 14.77 -9.80
N ASN A 110 3.17 15.84 -9.03
CA ASN A 110 2.12 16.57 -8.31
C ASN A 110 0.95 17.03 -9.20
N GLU A 111 1.21 17.46 -10.44
CA GLU A 111 0.13 17.90 -11.35
C GLU A 111 -0.78 16.75 -11.79
N TYR A 112 -0.19 15.59 -12.05
CA TYR A 112 -0.88 14.42 -12.59
C TYR A 112 -1.61 13.66 -11.49
N ILE A 113 -0.94 13.42 -10.36
CA ILE A 113 -1.53 12.65 -9.27
C ILE A 113 -2.74 13.35 -8.66
N ARG A 114 -2.78 14.71 -8.61
CA ARG A 114 -3.95 15.44 -8.08
C ARG A 114 -5.22 15.18 -8.88
N LYS A 115 -5.11 15.01 -10.21
CA LYS A 115 -6.26 14.69 -11.07
C LYS A 115 -6.78 13.30 -10.74
N GLU A 116 -5.87 12.33 -10.54
CA GLU A 116 -6.22 10.97 -10.16
C GLU A 116 -6.81 10.85 -8.76
N ILE A 117 -6.28 11.60 -7.78
CA ILE A 117 -6.82 11.64 -6.42
C ILE A 117 -8.26 12.17 -6.41
N LYS A 118 -8.59 13.16 -7.25
CA LYS A 118 -9.98 13.63 -7.41
C LYS A 118 -10.90 12.57 -8.01
N LYS A 119 -10.40 11.65 -8.83
CA LYS A 119 -11.22 10.50 -9.29
C LYS A 119 -11.53 9.55 -8.13
N ILE A 120 -10.56 9.33 -7.25
CA ILE A 120 -10.71 8.49 -6.05
C ILE A 120 -11.61 9.16 -5.03
N PHE A 121 -11.47 10.45 -4.78
CA PHE A 121 -12.29 11.22 -3.84
C PHE A 121 -12.80 12.51 -4.52
N PRO A 122 -13.98 12.48 -5.15
CA PRO A 122 -14.49 13.61 -5.93
C PRO A 122 -15.08 14.76 -5.09
N ASN A 123 -15.22 14.59 -3.78
CA ASN A 123 -15.87 15.54 -2.87
C ASN A 123 -14.93 15.93 -1.73
#